data_AF-A0A1B1S988-F1
#
_entry.id   AF-A0A1B1S988-F1
#
_cell.length_a   1.000
_cell.length_b   1.000
_cell.length_c   1.000
_cell.angle_alpha   90.00
_cell.angle_beta   90.00
_cell.angle_gamma   90.00
#
_symmetry.space_group_name_H-M   'P 1'
#
loop_
_entity.id
_entity.type
_entity.pdbx_description
1 polymer ?
#
loop_
_entity_poly.entity_id
_entity_poly.type
_entity_poly.pdbx_seq_one_letter_code
_entity_poly.pdbx_strand_id
1 'polypeptide(L)'
;MRYTKDDIHKISIYKLLEAIGMRRVDLVSDDVELYYTPYRNDSEPKFIVDDLARKWYDQVTGKSGDIRDLARLIAKGADRDDIDGYIVRKANEYEKIQELRAMSRRLMEPETFDVDYDKIHLTTFMKALGQPKPLMADGNILYYKAPYSNDENRTIAVNTITNCWHDTKSKKQGNIFTLVWHMIGSSNISEIKRYIVAEMSAMNKNLALNRTELEKTEIPKKKRGMRL
;
A
#
# COMPACT_ATOMS: atom_id res chain seq x y z
N MET A 1 -6.78 20.05 -10.28
CA MET A 1 -7.34 21.06 -11.23
C MET A 1 -8.34 21.92 -10.47
N ARG A 2 -8.67 23.16 -10.89
CA ARG A 2 -9.73 23.95 -10.25
C ARG A 2 -10.71 24.50 -11.30
N TYR A 3 -11.98 24.17 -11.13
CA TYR A 3 -13.10 24.61 -11.96
C TYR A 3 -13.58 26.01 -11.58
N THR A 4 -14.08 26.74 -12.57
CA THR A 4 -14.82 28.00 -12.43
C THR A 4 -16.25 27.86 -12.95
N LYS A 5 -17.09 28.90 -12.81
CA LYS A 5 -18.48 28.87 -13.35
C LYS A 5 -18.49 28.68 -14.88
N ASP A 6 -17.48 29.21 -15.57
CA ASP A 6 -17.35 29.06 -17.02
C ASP A 6 -17.07 27.59 -17.41
N ASP A 7 -16.53 26.79 -16.51
CA ASP A 7 -16.19 25.39 -16.78
C ASP A 7 -17.33 24.40 -16.52
N ILE A 8 -18.50 24.84 -16.05
CA ILE A 8 -19.62 23.93 -15.68
C ILE A 8 -20.00 22.99 -16.84
N HIS A 9 -19.94 23.49 -18.08
CA HIS A 9 -20.21 22.70 -19.27
C HIS A 9 -19.19 21.58 -19.54
N LYS A 10 -18.07 21.54 -18.82
CA LYS A 10 -17.04 20.48 -18.88
C LYS A 10 -17.07 19.57 -17.65
N ILE A 11 -17.76 19.96 -16.57
CA ILE A 11 -17.82 19.17 -15.34
C ILE A 11 -18.74 17.97 -15.58
N SER A 12 -18.22 16.78 -15.37
CA SER A 12 -19.03 15.56 -15.49
C SER A 12 -20.09 15.45 -14.38
N ILE A 13 -21.22 14.82 -14.72
CA ILE A 13 -22.29 14.50 -13.77
C ILE A 13 -21.80 13.49 -12.70
N TYR A 14 -20.95 12.51 -13.05
CA TYR A 14 -20.44 11.54 -12.07
C TYR A 14 -19.60 12.25 -10.99
N LYS A 15 -18.84 13.30 -11.34
CA LYS A 15 -18.06 14.06 -10.34
C LYS A 15 -18.96 14.70 -9.30
N LEU A 16 -20.09 15.26 -9.72
CA LEU A 16 -21.06 15.84 -8.79
C LEU A 16 -21.69 14.76 -7.90
N LEU A 17 -22.06 13.61 -8.48
CA LEU A 17 -22.62 12.47 -7.75
C LEU A 17 -21.63 11.91 -6.71
N GLU A 18 -20.38 11.67 -7.10
CA GLU A 18 -19.35 11.20 -6.18
C GLU A 18 -19.04 12.24 -5.08
N ALA A 19 -19.04 13.54 -5.41
CA ALA A 19 -18.83 14.61 -4.44
C ALA A 19 -19.90 14.65 -3.34
N ILE A 20 -21.13 14.23 -3.65
CA ILE A 20 -22.23 14.11 -2.66
C ILE A 20 -22.30 12.71 -2.03
N GLY A 21 -21.32 11.84 -2.31
CA GLY A 21 -21.19 10.51 -1.71
C GLY A 21 -22.00 9.41 -2.41
N MET A 22 -22.57 9.68 -3.59
CA MET A 22 -23.17 8.63 -4.40
C MET A 22 -22.08 7.75 -5.01
N ARG A 23 -22.40 6.46 -5.18
CA ARG A 23 -21.53 5.51 -5.87
C ARG A 23 -22.29 4.87 -7.00
N ARG A 24 -21.57 4.63 -8.09
CA ARG A 24 -22.08 3.79 -9.17
C ARG A 24 -22.43 2.43 -8.62
N VAL A 25 -23.61 1.93 -9.01
CA VAL A 25 -24.06 0.58 -8.73
C VAL A 25 -23.57 -0.36 -9.82
N ASP A 26 -23.77 0.01 -11.09
CA ASP A 26 -23.36 -0.80 -12.23
C ASP A 26 -23.04 0.04 -13.48
N LEU A 27 -22.41 -0.58 -14.48
CA LEU A 27 -22.24 -0.05 -15.83
C LEU A 27 -23.30 -0.65 -16.75
N VAL A 28 -24.11 0.21 -17.37
CA VAL A 28 -25.10 -0.19 -18.38
C VAL A 28 -24.42 -0.30 -19.75
N SER A 29 -23.48 0.59 -20.03
CA SER A 29 -22.54 0.55 -21.15
C SER A 29 -21.28 1.38 -20.80
N ASP A 30 -20.31 1.46 -21.71
CA ASP A 30 -19.01 2.11 -21.46
C ASP A 30 -19.11 3.54 -20.89
N ASP A 31 -20.10 4.32 -21.32
CA ASP A 31 -20.32 5.72 -20.91
C ASP A 31 -21.62 5.93 -20.11
N VAL A 32 -22.34 4.84 -19.80
CA VAL A 32 -23.66 4.89 -19.17
C VAL A 32 -23.63 4.13 -17.85
N GLU A 33 -23.82 4.88 -16.76
CA GLU A 33 -23.70 4.39 -15.39
C GLU A 33 -25.06 4.36 -14.67
N LEU A 34 -25.28 3.33 -13.86
CA LEU A 34 -26.49 3.14 -13.05
C LEU A 34 -26.25 3.52 -11.59
N TYR A 35 -27.16 4.30 -11.04
CA TYR A 35 -27.13 4.82 -9.67
C TYR A 35 -28.48 4.65 -8.95
N TYR A 36 -28.43 4.71 -7.63
CA TYR A 36 -29.59 5.12 -6.84
C TYR A 36 -29.88 6.61 -7.08
N THR A 37 -31.15 7.00 -7.03
CA THR A 37 -31.51 8.40 -7.21
C THR A 37 -30.98 9.26 -6.06
N PRO A 38 -30.34 10.42 -6.32
CA PRO A 38 -29.70 11.22 -5.27
C PRO A 38 -30.67 12.11 -4.47
N TYR A 39 -31.95 12.15 -4.86
CA TYR A 39 -32.97 13.01 -4.24
C TYR A 39 -34.20 12.25 -3.73
N ARG A 40 -34.20 10.90 -3.77
CA ARG A 40 -35.19 10.06 -3.09
C ARG A 40 -34.51 8.88 -2.42
N ASN A 41 -35.27 8.11 -1.65
CA ASN A 41 -34.80 6.90 -0.99
C ASN A 41 -35.48 5.66 -1.60
N ASP A 42 -35.11 5.35 -2.83
CA ASP A 42 -35.66 4.20 -3.56
C ASP A 42 -34.90 2.92 -3.16
N SER A 43 -35.59 1.77 -3.12
CA SER A 43 -34.98 0.47 -2.84
C SER A 43 -34.18 -0.10 -4.03
N GLU A 44 -34.42 0.41 -5.23
CA GLU A 44 -33.82 -0.07 -6.49
C GLU A 44 -33.10 1.08 -7.23
N PRO A 45 -31.95 0.80 -7.87
CA PRO A 45 -31.24 1.78 -8.67
C PRO A 45 -31.92 1.92 -10.05
N LYS A 46 -32.40 3.12 -10.36
CA LYS A 46 -33.13 3.45 -11.59
C LYS A 46 -32.75 4.83 -12.15
N PHE A 47 -31.60 5.35 -11.71
CA PHE A 47 -31.07 6.63 -12.13
C PHE A 47 -29.87 6.38 -13.04
N ILE A 48 -30.00 6.75 -14.32
CA ILE A 48 -29.00 6.53 -15.34
C ILE A 48 -28.27 7.84 -15.60
N VAL A 49 -26.96 7.77 -15.75
CA VAL A 49 -26.11 8.89 -16.16
C VAL A 49 -25.37 8.50 -17.42
N ASP A 50 -25.52 9.30 -18.47
CA ASP A 50 -24.77 9.21 -19.71
C ASP A 50 -23.80 10.39 -19.76
N ASP A 51 -22.51 10.13 -19.53
CA ASP A 51 -21.52 11.20 -19.45
C ASP A 51 -21.15 11.78 -20.82
N LEU A 52 -21.24 10.96 -21.87
CA LEU A 52 -20.99 11.39 -23.25
C LEU A 52 -22.08 12.36 -23.72
N ALA A 53 -23.35 12.01 -23.49
CA ALA A 53 -24.48 12.89 -23.74
C ALA A 53 -24.58 14.04 -22.73
N ARG A 54 -23.87 13.93 -21.59
CA ARG A 54 -23.92 14.86 -20.46
C ARG A 54 -25.33 15.00 -19.90
N LYS A 55 -26.04 13.87 -19.83
CA LYS A 55 -27.44 13.79 -19.41
C LYS A 55 -27.62 12.74 -18.33
N TRP A 56 -28.66 12.93 -17.53
CA TRP A 56 -29.15 11.91 -16.62
C TRP A 56 -30.64 11.64 -16.89
N TYR A 57 -31.07 10.45 -16.51
CA TYR A 57 -32.43 9.96 -16.69
C TYR A 57 -32.89 9.20 -15.44
N ASP A 58 -33.96 9.65 -14.83
CA ASP A 58 -34.64 8.94 -13.73
C ASP A 58 -35.79 8.13 -14.29
N GLN A 59 -35.60 6.82 -14.39
CA GLN A 59 -36.58 5.93 -15.01
C GLN A 59 -37.89 5.81 -14.22
N VAL A 60 -37.91 6.23 -12.94
CA VAL A 60 -39.11 6.17 -12.10
C VAL A 60 -40.01 7.38 -12.33
N THR A 61 -39.45 8.59 -12.37
CA THR A 61 -40.25 9.81 -12.60
C THR A 61 -40.31 10.24 -14.06
N GLY A 62 -39.45 9.69 -14.92
CA GLY A 62 -39.25 10.18 -16.28
C GLY A 62 -38.52 11.52 -16.36
N LYS A 63 -38.04 12.07 -15.22
CA LYS A 63 -37.23 13.29 -15.23
C LYS A 63 -35.88 13.03 -15.89
N SER A 64 -35.39 14.04 -16.59
CA SER A 64 -34.05 14.04 -17.17
C SER A 64 -33.51 15.45 -17.20
N GLY A 65 -32.21 15.59 -17.45
CA GLY A 65 -31.61 16.91 -17.54
C GLY A 65 -30.10 16.88 -17.63
N ASP A 66 -29.51 18.06 -17.57
CA ASP A 66 -28.07 18.23 -17.44
C ASP A 66 -27.63 18.32 -15.96
N ILE A 67 -26.36 18.65 -15.74
CA ILE A 67 -25.79 18.81 -14.40
C ILE A 67 -26.48 19.91 -13.57
N ARG A 68 -27.01 20.97 -14.20
CA ARG A 68 -27.75 22.04 -13.49
C ARG A 68 -29.13 21.57 -13.08
N ASP A 69 -29.80 20.82 -13.94
CA ASP A 69 -31.08 20.19 -13.60
C ASP A 69 -30.93 19.24 -12.42
N LEU A 70 -29.87 18.44 -12.42
CA LEU A 70 -29.56 17.56 -11.30
C LEU A 70 -29.29 18.36 -10.02
N ALA A 71 -28.43 19.38 -10.10
CA ALA A 71 -28.07 20.22 -8.98
C ALA A 71 -29.29 20.90 -8.35
N ARG A 72 -30.27 21.35 -9.15
CA ARG A 72 -31.55 21.90 -8.66
C ARG A 72 -32.36 20.91 -7.82
N LEU A 73 -32.27 19.61 -8.11
CA LEU A 73 -32.98 18.58 -7.35
C LEU A 73 -32.29 18.25 -6.02
N ILE A 74 -30.95 18.27 -5.99
CA ILE A 74 -30.16 17.81 -4.84
C ILE A 74 -29.74 18.94 -3.88
N ALA A 75 -29.62 20.17 -4.35
CA ALA A 75 -29.21 21.31 -3.54
C ALA A 75 -30.23 21.63 -2.43
N LYS A 76 -29.72 22.00 -1.26
CA LYS A 76 -30.51 22.28 -0.04
C LYS A 76 -30.10 23.61 0.58
N GLY A 77 -31.04 24.28 1.23
CA GLY A 77 -30.78 25.56 1.92
C GLY A 77 -30.28 26.63 0.95
N ALA A 78 -29.30 27.42 1.41
CA ALA A 78 -28.69 28.52 0.64
C ALA A 78 -28.05 28.09 -0.70
N ASP A 79 -27.74 26.80 -0.86
CA ASP A 79 -27.18 26.29 -2.13
C ASP A 79 -28.19 26.32 -3.28
N ARG A 80 -29.49 26.43 -2.98
CA ARG A 80 -30.54 26.57 -4.02
C ARG A 80 -30.48 27.91 -4.73
N ASP A 81 -29.93 28.94 -4.08
CA ASP A 81 -29.89 30.30 -4.61
C ASP A 81 -28.69 30.52 -5.55
N ASP A 82 -27.65 29.67 -5.49
CA ASP A 82 -26.49 29.67 -6.40
C ASP A 82 -26.12 28.25 -6.84
N ILE A 83 -26.92 27.69 -7.76
CA ILE A 83 -26.70 26.34 -8.31
C ILE A 83 -25.34 26.21 -9.01
N ASP A 84 -24.92 27.23 -9.75
CA ASP A 84 -23.64 27.21 -10.45
C ASP A 84 -22.47 27.22 -9.46
N GLY A 85 -22.57 28.02 -8.40
CA GLY A 85 -21.60 28.01 -7.29
C GLY A 85 -21.56 26.67 -6.55
N TYR A 86 -22.72 26.05 -6.32
CA TYR A 86 -22.82 24.72 -5.72
C TYR A 86 -22.08 23.65 -6.54
N ILE A 87 -22.32 23.60 -7.86
CA ILE A 87 -21.68 22.63 -8.77
C ILE A 87 -20.16 22.81 -8.74
N VAL A 88 -19.68 24.04 -8.91
CA VAL A 88 -18.24 24.35 -8.94
C VAL A 88 -17.57 23.95 -7.62
N ARG A 89 -18.19 24.29 -6.49
CA ARG A 89 -17.65 23.94 -5.17
C ARG A 89 -17.56 22.42 -4.99
N LYS A 90 -18.60 21.67 -5.34
CA LYS A 90 -18.62 20.21 -5.22
C LYS A 90 -17.62 19.53 -6.15
N ALA A 91 -17.51 20.00 -7.39
CA ALA A 91 -16.52 19.48 -8.33
C ALA A 91 -15.08 19.72 -7.84
N ASN A 92 -14.79 20.90 -7.26
CA ASN A 92 -13.48 21.20 -6.69
C ASN A 92 -13.18 20.39 -5.42
N GLU A 93 -14.18 20.13 -4.58
CA GLU A 93 -14.06 19.22 -3.44
C GLU A 93 -13.70 17.81 -3.89
N TYR A 94 -14.34 17.30 -4.95
CA TYR A 94 -14.00 16.02 -5.56
C TYR A 94 -12.54 15.97 -6.02
N GLU A 95 -12.08 16.96 -6.79
CA GLU A 95 -10.68 17.02 -7.25
C GLU A 95 -9.70 16.98 -6.07
N LYS A 96 -9.98 17.74 -5.01
CA LYS A 96 -9.16 17.74 -3.79
C LYS A 96 -9.14 16.36 -3.11
N ILE A 97 -10.27 15.68 -3.01
CA ILE A 97 -10.36 14.33 -2.44
C ILE A 97 -9.56 13.34 -3.29
N GLN A 98 -9.65 13.44 -4.62
CA GLN A 98 -8.91 12.58 -5.54
C GLN A 98 -7.40 12.84 -5.46
N GLU A 99 -6.97 14.11 -5.33
CA GLU A 99 -5.57 14.49 -5.10
C GLU A 99 -5.04 13.90 -3.80
N LEU A 100 -5.80 14.00 -2.69
CA LEU A 100 -5.43 13.39 -1.41
C LEU A 100 -5.37 11.86 -1.48
N ARG A 101 -6.32 11.21 -2.17
CA ARG A 101 -6.29 9.76 -2.42
C ARG A 101 -5.09 9.36 -3.27
N ALA A 102 -4.78 10.12 -4.31
CA ALA A 102 -3.61 9.87 -5.15
C ALA A 102 -2.30 10.04 -4.36
N MET A 103 -2.21 11.06 -3.52
CA MET A 103 -1.05 11.28 -2.64
C MET A 103 -0.91 10.14 -1.62
N SER A 104 -2.01 9.72 -0.98
CA SER A 104 -2.01 8.57 -0.08
C SER A 104 -1.62 7.28 -0.81
N ARG A 105 -2.11 7.06 -2.04
CA ARG A 105 -1.67 5.94 -2.87
C ARG A 105 -0.19 6.01 -3.19
N ARG A 106 0.37 7.16 -3.56
CA ARG A 106 1.83 7.30 -3.81
C ARG A 106 2.67 7.03 -2.56
N LEU A 107 2.19 7.44 -1.38
CA LEU A 107 2.85 7.13 -0.11
C LEU A 107 2.71 5.64 0.27
N MET A 108 1.70 4.95 -0.27
CA MET A 108 1.39 3.54 -0.02
C MET A 108 1.66 2.64 -1.23
N GLU A 109 2.26 3.17 -2.31
CA GLU A 109 2.68 2.36 -3.45
C GLU A 109 3.63 1.31 -2.88
N PRO A 110 3.39 0.01 -3.12
CA PRO A 110 4.35 -0.99 -2.71
C PRO A 110 5.65 -0.63 -3.42
N GLU A 111 6.65 -0.19 -2.68
CA GLU A 111 8.01 -0.08 -3.20
C GLU A 111 8.30 -1.44 -3.85
N THR A 112 8.38 -1.43 -5.18
CA THR A 112 8.75 -2.63 -5.92
C THR A 112 10.23 -2.78 -5.73
N PHE A 113 10.61 -3.49 -4.66
CA PHE A 113 11.98 -3.94 -4.51
C PHE A 113 12.20 -5.04 -5.54
N ASP A 114 13.18 -4.83 -6.43
CA ASP A 114 13.70 -5.87 -7.32
C ASP A 114 14.49 -6.90 -6.50
N VAL A 115 13.75 -7.66 -5.69
CA VAL A 115 14.28 -8.63 -4.74
C VAL A 115 13.48 -9.92 -4.90
N ASP A 116 14.22 -10.98 -5.21
CA ASP A 116 13.69 -12.33 -5.20
C ASP A 116 13.65 -12.85 -3.75
N TYR A 117 12.53 -12.59 -3.08
CA TYR A 117 12.36 -12.91 -1.65
C TYR A 117 12.45 -14.42 -1.37
N ASP A 118 12.13 -15.27 -2.34
CA ASP A 118 12.19 -16.72 -2.19
C ASP A 118 13.64 -17.21 -2.15
N LYS A 119 14.58 -16.44 -2.71
CA LYS A 119 16.03 -16.70 -2.63
C LYS A 119 16.66 -16.23 -1.32
N ILE A 120 15.93 -15.52 -0.46
CA ILE A 120 16.45 -15.12 0.85
C ILE A 120 16.31 -16.29 1.81
N HIS A 121 17.42 -16.98 2.07
CA HIS A 121 17.46 -18.03 3.09
C HIS A 121 17.26 -17.43 4.48
N LEU A 122 16.37 -18.04 5.28
CA LEU A 122 16.12 -17.68 6.67
C LEU A 122 17.41 -17.67 7.51
N THR A 123 18.36 -18.56 7.22
CA THR A 123 19.68 -18.56 7.89
C THR A 123 20.47 -17.27 7.63
N THR A 124 20.40 -16.75 6.39
CA THR A 124 21.00 -15.48 6.01
C THR A 124 20.25 -14.33 6.66
N PHE A 125 18.92 -14.39 6.69
CA PHE A 125 18.11 -13.40 7.37
C PHE A 125 18.36 -13.36 8.89
N MET A 126 18.50 -14.51 9.57
CA MET A 126 18.85 -14.57 10.99
C MET A 126 20.21 -13.92 11.27
N LYS A 127 21.18 -14.09 10.36
CA LYS A 127 22.45 -13.38 10.43
C LYS A 127 22.27 -11.86 10.30
N ALA A 128 21.31 -11.40 9.50
CA ALA A 128 21.00 -9.98 9.30
C ALA A 128 20.49 -9.37 10.60
N LEU A 129 19.62 -10.12 11.29
CA LEU A 129 19.08 -9.81 12.61
C LEU A 129 20.11 -9.94 13.76
N GLY A 130 21.40 -10.07 13.45
CA GLY A 130 22.47 -10.15 14.46
C GLY A 130 22.65 -11.53 15.09
N GLN A 131 22.09 -12.60 14.52
CA GLN A 131 22.29 -13.98 14.97
C GLN A 131 23.12 -14.79 13.94
N PRO A 132 24.43 -14.57 13.84
CA PRO A 132 25.27 -15.15 12.80
C PRO A 132 25.49 -16.67 12.92
N LYS A 133 25.24 -17.25 14.10
CA LYS A 133 25.38 -18.69 14.36
C LYS A 133 24.13 -19.19 15.10
N PRO A 134 23.64 -20.40 14.79
CA PRO A 134 22.58 -21.02 15.55
C PRO A 134 23.07 -21.40 16.96
N LEU A 135 22.14 -21.51 17.90
CA LEU A 135 22.37 -22.04 19.24
C LEU A 135 22.71 -23.54 19.20
N MET A 136 22.08 -24.26 18.27
CA MET A 136 22.22 -25.71 18.09
C MET A 136 21.88 -26.08 16.65
N ALA A 137 22.44 -27.18 16.16
CA ALA A 137 22.10 -27.77 14.87
C ALA A 137 21.75 -29.25 15.05
N ASP A 138 20.71 -29.70 14.36
CA ASP A 138 20.28 -31.09 14.27
C ASP A 138 19.96 -31.43 12.80
N GLY A 139 20.96 -32.01 12.11
CA GLY A 139 20.90 -32.23 10.67
C GLY A 139 20.61 -30.95 9.90
N ASN A 140 19.45 -30.91 9.22
CA ASN A 140 19.01 -29.76 8.41
C ASN A 140 18.24 -28.70 9.22
N ILE A 141 18.08 -28.89 10.54
CA ILE A 141 17.36 -27.99 11.43
C ILE A 141 18.36 -27.19 12.26
N LEU A 142 18.25 -25.86 12.19
CA LEU A 142 19.07 -24.92 12.95
C LEU A 142 18.21 -24.16 13.96
N TYR A 143 18.65 -24.10 15.21
CA TYR A 143 17.91 -23.45 16.29
C TYR A 143 18.45 -22.05 16.56
N TYR A 144 17.57 -21.05 16.58
CA TYR A 144 17.90 -19.64 16.83
C TYR A 144 17.04 -19.08 17.95
N LYS A 145 17.44 -17.95 18.56
CA LYS A 145 16.55 -17.19 19.46
C LYS A 145 15.39 -16.62 18.63
N ALA A 146 14.16 -16.70 19.16
CA ALA A 146 12.97 -16.23 18.47
C ALA A 146 13.00 -14.69 18.35
N PRO A 147 13.10 -14.11 17.13
CA PRO A 147 13.37 -12.69 16.95
C PRO A 147 12.19 -11.77 17.31
N TYR A 148 10.98 -12.33 17.51
CA TYR A 148 9.78 -11.61 17.92
C TYR A 148 9.51 -11.66 19.44
N SER A 149 10.42 -12.22 20.25
CA SER A 149 10.18 -12.43 21.67
C SER A 149 11.30 -11.86 22.53
N ASN A 150 10.92 -11.20 23.62
CA ASN A 150 11.87 -10.74 24.66
C ASN A 150 12.27 -11.83 25.66
N ASP A 151 11.72 -13.05 25.52
CA ASP A 151 12.11 -14.21 26.34
C ASP A 151 13.34 -14.86 25.70
N GLU A 152 14.48 -14.76 26.37
CA GLU A 152 15.75 -15.32 25.89
C GLU A 152 15.74 -16.84 25.70
N ASN A 153 14.81 -17.54 26.35
CA ASN A 153 14.66 -18.99 26.25
C ASN A 153 13.68 -19.40 25.14
N ARG A 154 13.11 -18.46 24.40
CA ARG A 154 12.23 -18.77 23.28
C ARG A 154 13.05 -18.95 22.02
N THR A 155 12.86 -20.10 21.37
CA THR A 155 13.64 -20.47 20.18
C THR A 155 12.73 -20.79 19.00
N ILE A 156 13.30 -20.64 17.81
CA ILE A 156 12.71 -21.13 16.56
C ILE A 156 13.66 -22.16 15.94
N ALA A 157 13.08 -23.14 15.27
CA ALA A 157 13.79 -24.13 14.49
C ALA A 157 13.60 -23.81 13.01
N VAL A 158 14.71 -23.57 12.30
CA VAL A 158 14.77 -23.22 10.88
C VAL A 158 15.20 -24.45 10.10
N ASN A 159 14.35 -24.90 9.18
CA ASN A 159 14.68 -25.97 8.25
C ASN A 159 15.38 -25.39 7.01
N THR A 160 16.63 -25.78 6.81
CA THR A 160 17.49 -25.27 5.75
C THR A 160 17.12 -25.75 4.35
N ILE A 161 16.38 -26.87 4.24
CA ILE A 161 15.88 -27.39 2.96
C ILE A 161 14.60 -26.67 2.55
N THR A 162 13.63 -26.57 3.44
CA THR A 162 12.32 -25.98 3.12
C THR A 162 12.28 -24.46 3.24
N ASN A 163 13.34 -23.87 3.82
CA ASN A 163 13.42 -22.44 4.12
C ASN A 163 12.24 -21.92 4.97
N CYS A 164 11.74 -22.78 5.87
CA CYS A 164 10.66 -22.48 6.80
C CYS A 164 11.13 -22.57 8.25
N TRP A 165 10.45 -21.85 9.14
CA TRP A 165 10.68 -21.91 10.58
C TRP A 165 9.44 -22.42 11.31
N HIS A 166 9.64 -22.95 12.52
CA HIS A 166 8.59 -23.17 13.51
C HIS A 166 9.07 -22.79 14.92
N ASP A 167 8.16 -22.30 15.75
CA ASP A 167 8.42 -21.99 17.15
C ASP A 167 8.48 -23.30 17.96
N THR A 168 9.47 -23.42 18.84
CA THR A 168 9.69 -24.66 19.60
C THR A 168 8.70 -24.86 20.75
N LYS A 169 7.97 -23.82 21.15
CA LYS A 169 7.01 -23.83 22.27
C LYS A 169 5.57 -23.54 21.84
N SER A 170 5.33 -23.07 20.62
CA SER A 170 4.01 -22.70 20.12
C SER A 170 3.77 -23.19 18.69
N LYS A 171 2.51 -23.14 18.24
CA LYS A 171 2.14 -23.60 16.89
C LYS A 171 2.48 -22.61 15.76
N LYS A 172 3.29 -21.59 16.03
CA LYS A 172 3.68 -20.59 15.03
C LYS A 172 4.71 -21.19 14.07
N GLN A 173 4.54 -20.97 12.78
CA GLN A 173 5.45 -21.45 11.74
C GLN A 173 5.24 -20.66 10.45
N GLY A 174 6.18 -20.73 9.51
CA GLY A 174 6.01 -20.17 8.18
C GLY A 174 7.33 -19.88 7.47
N ASN A 175 7.26 -18.99 6.49
CA ASN A 175 8.43 -18.48 5.76
C ASN A 175 8.91 -17.14 6.36
N ILE A 176 9.80 -16.46 5.65
CA ILE A 176 10.34 -15.15 6.05
C ILE A 176 9.25 -14.08 6.25
N PHE A 177 8.21 -14.05 5.42
CA PHE A 177 7.12 -13.09 5.56
C PHE A 177 6.35 -13.31 6.86
N THR A 178 6.03 -14.57 7.20
CA THR A 178 5.36 -14.90 8.46
C THR A 178 6.24 -14.59 9.68
N LEU A 179 7.56 -14.78 9.57
CA LEU A 179 8.50 -14.45 10.63
C LEU A 179 8.48 -12.94 10.91
N VAL A 180 8.66 -12.14 9.86
CA VAL A 180 8.71 -10.67 9.96
C VAL A 180 7.37 -10.11 10.40
N TRP A 181 6.25 -10.67 9.92
CA TRP A 181 4.92 -10.32 10.42
C TRP A 181 4.82 -10.46 11.94
N HIS A 182 5.33 -11.55 12.51
CA HIS A 182 5.35 -11.73 13.96
C HIS A 182 6.31 -10.78 14.68
N MET A 183 7.36 -10.29 14.03
CA MET A 183 8.31 -9.34 14.60
C MET A 183 7.75 -7.92 14.66
N ILE A 184 7.17 -7.43 13.56
CA ILE A 184 6.73 -6.03 13.43
C ILE A 184 5.24 -5.83 13.72
N GLY A 185 4.45 -6.91 13.76
CA GLY A 185 3.01 -6.86 14.05
C GLY A 185 2.14 -6.24 12.95
N SER A 186 2.70 -5.97 11.77
CA SER A 186 2.02 -5.29 10.65
C SER A 186 1.58 -6.28 9.59
N SER A 187 0.29 -6.31 9.26
CA SER A 187 -0.26 -7.07 8.12
C SER A 187 -0.01 -6.38 6.76
N ASN A 188 0.64 -5.21 6.75
CA ASN A 188 1.00 -4.50 5.52
C ASN A 188 2.20 -5.18 4.84
N ILE A 189 1.95 -5.82 3.69
CA ILE A 189 2.98 -6.53 2.91
C ILE A 189 4.14 -5.61 2.54
N SER A 190 3.89 -4.32 2.25
CA SER A 190 4.94 -3.37 1.89
C SER A 190 5.88 -3.08 3.05
N GLU A 191 5.37 -3.03 4.29
CA GLU A 191 6.20 -2.87 5.49
C GLU A 191 7.02 -4.11 5.78
N ILE A 192 6.44 -5.30 5.62
CA ILE A 192 7.15 -6.57 5.74
C ILE A 192 8.31 -6.64 4.73
N LYS A 193 8.04 -6.30 3.45
CA LYS A 193 9.05 -6.26 2.39
C LYS A 193 10.17 -5.25 2.68
N ARG A 194 9.80 -4.02 3.06
CA ARG A 194 10.75 -2.96 3.47
C ARG A 194 11.68 -3.45 4.57
N TYR A 195 11.13 -4.08 5.60
CA TYR A 195 11.90 -4.57 6.73
C TYR A 195 12.93 -5.61 6.28
N ILE A 196 12.51 -6.60 5.48
CA ILE A 196 13.43 -7.62 4.93
C ILE A 196 14.57 -6.98 4.15
N VAL A 197 14.26 -6.04 3.25
CA VAL A 197 15.26 -5.36 2.41
C VAL A 197 16.22 -4.51 3.25
N ALA A 198 15.72 -3.80 4.25
CA ALA A 198 16.54 -2.97 5.13
C ALA A 198 17.57 -3.81 5.90
N GLU A 199 17.13 -4.90 6.54
CA GLU A 199 18.01 -5.79 7.30
C GLU A 199 19.08 -6.44 6.40
N MET A 200 18.67 -6.96 5.24
CA MET A 200 19.59 -7.57 4.27
C MET A 200 20.61 -6.57 3.72
N SER A 201 20.17 -5.33 3.45
CA SER A 201 21.03 -4.26 2.96
C SER A 201 22.03 -3.80 4.02
N ALA A 202 21.59 -3.67 5.28
CA ALA A 202 22.46 -3.29 6.39
C ALA A 202 23.58 -4.32 6.60
N MET A 203 23.25 -5.62 6.54
CA MET A 203 24.24 -6.68 6.64
C MET A 203 25.29 -6.61 5.52
N ASN A 204 24.87 -6.40 4.26
CA ASN A 204 25.77 -6.30 3.12
C ASN A 204 26.72 -5.10 3.24
N LYS A 205 26.23 -3.95 3.71
CA LYS A 205 27.07 -2.78 3.99
C LYS A 205 28.11 -3.08 5.07
N ASN A 206 27.72 -3.73 6.15
CA ASN A 206 28.63 -4.12 7.24
C ASN A 206 29.70 -5.11 6.77
N LEU A 207 29.36 -6.06 5.90
CA LEU A 207 30.32 -6.99 5.29
C LEU A 207 31.34 -6.27 4.40
N ALA A 208 30.91 -5.25 3.65
CA ALA A 208 31.80 -4.45 2.82
C ALA A 208 32.78 -3.61 3.67
N LEU A 209 32.28 -2.94 4.72
CA LEU A 209 33.09 -2.17 5.67
C LEU A 209 34.15 -3.02 6.37
N ASN A 210 33.76 -4.20 6.88
CA ASN A 210 34.68 -5.10 7.57
C ASN A 210 35.80 -5.61 6.64
N ARG A 211 35.53 -5.82 5.35
CA ARG A 211 36.55 -6.20 4.36
C ARG A 211 37.58 -5.09 4.18
N THR A 212 37.13 -3.84 4.11
CA THR A 212 38.02 -2.68 3.94
C THR A 212 38.88 -2.40 5.18
N GLU A 213 38.41 -2.76 6.38
CA GLU A 213 39.22 -2.65 7.62
C GLU A 213 40.27 -3.76 7.74
N LEU A 214 39.92 -5.01 7.40
CA LEU A 214 40.87 -6.13 7.40
C LEU A 214 42.04 -5.89 6.43
N GLU A 215 41.77 -5.32 5.26
CA GLU A 215 42.79 -4.95 4.27
C GLU A 215 43.73 -3.83 4.75
N LYS A 216 43.33 -3.00 5.73
CA LYS A 216 44.20 -1.96 6.31
C LYS A 216 45.13 -2.49 7.41
N THR A 217 44.83 -3.66 8.00
CA THR A 217 45.62 -4.24 9.09
C THR A 217 46.72 -5.20 8.64
N GLU A 218 46.72 -5.65 7.38
CA GLU A 218 47.78 -6.50 6.82
C GLU A 218 48.89 -5.69 6.14
N ILE A 219 49.66 -4.92 6.91
CA ILE A 219 50.97 -4.40 6.45
C ILE A 219 52.07 -5.37 6.94
N PRO A 220 52.75 -6.13 6.06
CA PRO A 220 53.78 -7.07 6.49
C PRO A 220 55.03 -6.33 6.97
N LYS A 221 55.50 -6.67 8.17
CA LYS A 221 56.77 -6.21 8.76
C LYS A 221 57.94 -6.41 7.78
N LYS A 222 58.52 -5.31 7.29
CA LYS A 222 59.72 -5.32 6.45
C LYS A 222 60.92 -5.90 7.24
N LYS A 223 61.43 -7.05 6.80
CA LYS A 223 62.71 -7.63 7.26
C LYS A 223 63.88 -6.75 6.83
N ARG A 224 64.87 -6.66 7.73
CA ARG A 224 66.12 -5.88 7.67
C ARG A 224 66.98 -6.25 6.46
N GLY A 225 67.65 -5.25 5.88
CA GLY A 225 68.77 -5.43 4.95
C GLY A 225 69.96 -4.59 5.39
N MET A 226 70.98 -5.27 5.91
CA MET A 226 72.32 -4.77 6.25
C MET A 226 73.01 -4.29 4.96
N ARG A 227 73.71 -3.16 4.98
CA ARG A 227 74.62 -2.77 3.88
C ARG A 227 76.06 -2.92 4.35
N LEU A 228 76.79 -3.71 3.56
CA LEU A 228 78.26 -3.88 3.53
C LEU A 228 78.94 -2.55 3.19
#